data_AF-A0A1I7IHI5-F1
#
_entry.id   AF-A0A1I7IHI5-F1
#
_cell.length_a   1.000
_cell.length_b   1.000
_cell.length_c   1.000
_cell.angle_alpha   90.00
_cell.angle_beta   90.00
_cell.angle_gamma   90.00
#
_symmetry.space_group_name_H-M   'P 1'
#
loop_
_entity.id
_entity.type
_entity.pdbx_description
1 polymer ?
#
loop_
_entity_poly.entity_id
_entity_poly.type
_entity_poly.pdbx_seq_one_letter_code
_entity_poly.pdbx_strand_id
1 'polypeptide(L)'
;MNLLLIYIVAIFQWLNPEETKNKAFQPQQPIQSRIKLNYIKNPRIKIDGGGNYYTYDTTSLDKKKHIFVISASKTSFISLMNQSEYIYMERSTKEDLTDGFIKEKFQGDGYTAILKTKRVKSINDYSSLHEGTLIISNQKASTSFKVHGIVE
;
A
#
# COMPACT_ATOMS: atom_id res chain seq x y z
N MET A 1 15.60 -59.78 8.68
CA MET A 1 16.65 -59.10 9.46
C MET A 1 17.99 -59.62 8.95
N ASN A 2 18.85 -58.73 8.45
CA ASN A 2 20.18 -58.96 7.82
C ASN A 2 20.20 -59.73 6.48
N LEU A 3 21.02 -59.42 5.46
CA LEU A 3 21.81 -58.26 5.02
C LEU A 3 22.40 -58.66 3.63
N LEU A 4 22.99 -57.71 2.89
CA LEU A 4 23.77 -57.80 1.63
C LEU A 4 22.98 -57.48 0.35
N LEU A 5 23.00 -56.23 -0.14
CA LEU A 5 24.08 -55.60 -0.94
C LEU A 5 24.53 -56.44 -2.13
N ILE A 6 23.95 -56.15 -3.30
CA ILE A 6 24.52 -56.51 -4.60
C ILE A 6 25.33 -55.29 -5.09
N TYR A 7 26.63 -55.50 -5.13
CA TYR A 7 27.62 -54.72 -5.86
C TYR A 7 27.31 -54.76 -7.36
N ILE A 8 27.19 -53.60 -8.02
CA ILE A 8 27.55 -53.49 -9.44
C ILE A 8 28.62 -52.41 -9.57
N VAL A 9 29.81 -52.89 -9.89
CA VAL A 9 31.01 -52.14 -10.17
C VAL A 9 30.90 -51.48 -11.54
N ALA A 10 31.40 -50.25 -11.56
CA ALA A 10 31.60 -49.33 -12.66
C ALA A 10 32.02 -49.96 -14.00
N ILE A 11 31.39 -49.51 -15.08
CA ILE A 11 32.08 -49.29 -16.36
C ILE A 11 32.28 -47.79 -16.50
N PHE A 12 33.52 -47.38 -16.30
CA PHE A 12 34.04 -46.05 -16.61
C PHE A 12 34.08 -45.91 -18.13
N GLN A 13 33.26 -45.04 -18.71
CA GLN A 13 33.52 -44.46 -20.01
C GLN A 13 33.62 -42.95 -19.88
N TRP A 14 34.81 -42.50 -20.27
CA TRP A 14 35.35 -41.16 -20.22
C TRP A 14 34.68 -40.31 -21.31
N LEU A 15 33.88 -39.31 -20.91
CA LEU A 15 33.38 -38.25 -21.79
C LEU A 15 33.46 -36.91 -21.02
N ASN A 16 34.40 -36.07 -21.46
CA ASN A 16 34.49 -34.60 -21.37
C ASN A 16 33.87 -33.89 -20.14
N PRO A 17 34.70 -33.32 -19.24
CA PRO A 17 34.23 -32.37 -18.25
C PRO A 17 34.42 -30.93 -18.78
N GLU A 18 33.61 -30.47 -19.74
CA GLU A 18 33.53 -29.04 -20.03
C GLU A 18 32.08 -28.54 -20.11
N GLU A 19 31.77 -27.66 -19.16
CA GLU A 19 30.70 -26.65 -19.18
C GLU A 19 29.23 -27.08 -19.21
N THR A 20 28.78 -27.84 -18.20
CA THR A 20 27.42 -27.61 -17.67
C THR A 20 27.49 -26.64 -16.50
N LYS A 21 27.58 -25.34 -16.83
CA LYS A 21 27.31 -24.26 -15.89
C LYS A 21 25.91 -24.47 -15.31
N ASN A 22 25.87 -24.80 -14.03
CA ASN A 22 24.68 -24.79 -13.19
C ASN A 22 23.93 -23.46 -13.39
N LYS A 23 22.90 -23.43 -14.25
CA LYS A 23 21.82 -22.46 -14.10
C LYS A 23 21.02 -22.92 -12.90
N ALA A 24 21.47 -22.49 -11.72
CA ALA A 24 20.69 -22.58 -10.50
C ALA A 24 19.27 -22.08 -10.82
N PHE A 25 18.28 -22.93 -10.56
CA PHE A 25 16.89 -22.53 -10.56
C PHE A 25 16.75 -21.44 -9.50
N GLN A 26 16.78 -20.17 -9.93
CA GLN A 26 16.42 -19.07 -9.05
C GLN A 26 14.90 -19.12 -8.93
N PRO A 27 14.32 -19.35 -7.74
CA PRO A 27 12.90 -19.16 -7.56
C PRO A 27 12.61 -17.72 -7.97
N GLN A 28 11.80 -17.55 -9.01
CA GLN A 28 11.32 -16.24 -9.41
C GLN A 28 10.61 -15.66 -8.18
N GLN A 29 11.24 -14.67 -7.54
CA GLN A 29 10.57 -13.95 -6.45
C GLN A 29 9.25 -13.41 -7.01
N PRO A 30 8.12 -13.63 -6.32
CA PRO A 30 6.85 -13.14 -6.82
C PRO A 30 6.98 -11.64 -7.04
N ILE A 31 6.73 -11.20 -8.27
CA ILE A 31 6.74 -9.78 -8.64
C ILE A 31 5.77 -9.10 -7.68
N GLN A 32 6.30 -8.39 -6.68
CA GLN A 32 5.52 -7.57 -5.77
C GLN A 32 4.86 -6.48 -6.60
N SER A 33 3.62 -6.71 -7.05
CA SER A 33 2.87 -5.72 -7.81
C SER A 33 2.64 -4.51 -6.93
N ARG A 34 3.36 -3.40 -7.16
CA ARG A 34 3.16 -2.17 -6.37
C ARG A 34 1.80 -1.57 -6.68
N ILE A 35 1.05 -1.21 -5.63
CA ILE A 35 -0.20 -0.47 -5.79
C ILE A 35 0.17 0.96 -6.16
N LYS A 36 -0.38 1.47 -7.26
CA LYS A 36 -0.18 2.85 -7.71
C LYS A 36 -1.50 3.60 -7.63
N LEU A 37 -1.50 4.73 -6.92
CA LEU A 37 -2.65 5.61 -6.80
C LEU A 37 -2.66 6.65 -7.92
N ASN A 38 -3.85 7.02 -8.36
CA ASN A 38 -4.09 8.17 -9.22
C ASN A 38 -4.58 9.36 -8.37
N TYR A 39 -4.39 10.56 -8.90
CA TYR A 39 -5.08 11.73 -8.36
C TYR A 39 -6.59 11.61 -8.64
N ILE A 40 -7.38 11.91 -7.61
CA ILE A 40 -8.84 11.96 -7.67
C ILE A 40 -9.22 13.13 -8.57
N LYS A 41 -9.82 12.82 -9.72
CA LYS A 41 -10.26 13.82 -10.71
C LYS A 41 -11.70 14.18 -10.41
N ASN A 42 -11.90 15.40 -9.90
CA ASN A 42 -13.20 16.03 -9.70
C ASN A 42 -14.19 15.20 -8.86
N PRO A 43 -14.27 15.42 -7.54
CA PRO A 43 -15.23 14.73 -6.70
C PRO A 43 -16.62 15.29 -6.99
N ARG A 44 -17.30 14.77 -8.03
CA ARG A 44 -18.78 14.66 -7.98
C ARG A 44 -19.25 13.68 -6.88
N ILE A 45 -18.32 13.27 -6.02
CA ILE A 45 -18.54 12.62 -4.75
C ILE A 45 -19.18 13.69 -3.87
N LYS A 46 -20.45 13.48 -3.51
CA LYS A 46 -21.10 14.28 -2.48
C LYS A 46 -20.31 14.06 -1.19
N ILE A 47 -19.45 15.01 -0.87
CA ILE A 47 -18.86 15.11 0.46
C ILE A 47 -19.95 15.73 1.32
N ASP A 48 -20.48 14.92 2.23
CA ASP A 48 -21.42 15.37 3.25
C ASP A 48 -20.61 15.76 4.50
N GLY A 49 -20.66 17.03 4.89
CA GLY A 49 -19.86 17.58 5.99
C GLY A 49 -18.38 17.88 5.66
N GLY A 50 -17.55 17.98 6.69
CA GLY A 50 -16.10 18.22 6.58
C GLY A 50 -15.36 17.06 5.91
N GLY A 51 -14.24 17.38 5.25
CA GLY A 51 -13.42 16.42 4.51
C GLY A 51 -11.95 16.49 4.90
N ASN A 52 -11.30 15.31 4.93
CA ASN A 52 -9.85 15.23 5.09
C ASN A 52 -9.24 14.88 3.74
N TYR A 53 -8.33 15.72 3.26
CA TYR A 53 -7.78 15.63 1.90
C TYR A 53 -6.27 15.46 1.95
N TYR A 54 -5.79 14.31 1.51
CA TYR A 54 -4.37 13.97 1.53
C TYR A 54 -3.79 13.86 0.13
N THR A 55 -2.55 14.32 -0.01
CA THR A 55 -1.73 14.21 -1.21
C THR A 55 -0.35 13.64 -0.88
N TYR A 56 0.47 13.37 -1.89
CA TYR A 56 1.86 12.99 -1.68
C TYR A 56 2.63 14.12 -0.99
N ASP A 57 3.58 13.77 -0.12
CA ASP A 57 4.45 14.73 0.55
C ASP A 57 5.20 15.68 -0.41
N THR A 58 5.49 15.22 -1.62
CA THR A 58 6.14 15.97 -2.70
C THR A 58 5.19 16.85 -3.53
N THR A 59 3.87 16.75 -3.32
CA THR A 59 2.87 17.47 -4.10
C THR A 59 2.34 18.66 -3.32
N SER A 60 2.34 19.84 -3.93
CA SER A 60 1.81 21.04 -3.28
C SER A 60 0.27 20.98 -3.11
N LEU A 61 -0.21 21.45 -1.95
CA LEU A 61 -1.63 21.47 -1.56
C LEU A 61 -2.50 22.36 -2.44
N ASP A 62 -1.94 23.44 -3.00
CA ASP A 62 -2.62 24.39 -3.89
C ASP A 62 -3.12 23.74 -5.19
N LYS A 63 -2.53 22.62 -5.60
CA LYS A 63 -2.86 21.92 -6.87
C LYS A 63 -4.16 21.13 -6.82
N LYS A 64 -4.84 21.04 -5.67
CA LYS A 64 -6.08 20.22 -5.47
C LYS A 64 -5.94 18.78 -5.98
N LYS A 65 -4.73 18.23 -5.85
CA LYS A 65 -4.37 16.88 -6.30
C LYS A 65 -4.39 15.96 -5.09
N HIS A 66 -5.45 15.19 -4.89
CA HIS A 66 -5.58 14.30 -3.73
C HIS A 66 -5.50 12.84 -4.15
N ILE A 67 -4.91 12.01 -3.30
CA ILE A 67 -4.78 10.55 -3.52
C ILE A 67 -5.61 9.75 -2.52
N PHE A 68 -6.03 10.38 -1.43
CA PHE A 68 -6.84 9.79 -0.39
C PHE A 68 -7.71 10.90 0.22
N VAL A 69 -9.01 10.65 0.28
CA VAL A 69 -9.98 11.58 0.84
C VAL A 69 -10.84 10.84 1.84
N ILE A 70 -11.12 11.46 2.98
CA ILE A 70 -12.09 11.01 3.98
C ILE A 70 -13.24 12.01 3.99
N SER A 71 -14.46 11.53 3.81
CA SER A 71 -15.71 12.27 3.89
C SER A 71 -16.46 11.90 5.18
N ALA A 72 -17.11 12.89 5.80
CA ALA A 72 -17.97 12.70 6.97
C ALA A 72 -17.29 11.94 8.13
N SER A 73 -15.96 12.02 8.23
CA SER A 73 -15.12 11.25 9.17
C SER A 73 -15.22 9.72 9.09
N LYS A 74 -16.01 9.12 8.20
CA LYS A 74 -16.30 7.67 8.21
C LYS A 74 -15.96 6.96 6.92
N THR A 75 -16.16 7.63 5.79
CA THR A 75 -16.00 7.03 4.47
C THR A 75 -14.73 7.59 3.85
N SER A 76 -13.91 6.74 3.28
CA SER A 76 -12.74 7.16 2.51
C SER A 76 -12.78 6.60 1.10
N PHE A 77 -12.03 7.21 0.20
CA PHE A 77 -11.91 6.68 -1.15
C PHE A 77 -10.55 6.98 -1.79
N ILE A 78 -10.17 6.11 -2.73
CA ILE A 78 -8.95 6.19 -3.55
C ILE A 78 -9.28 5.94 -5.02
N SER A 79 -8.37 6.32 -5.90
CA SER A 79 -8.36 5.90 -7.31
C SER A 79 -7.05 5.15 -7.61
N LEU A 80 -7.13 4.03 -8.31
CA LEU A 80 -5.94 3.28 -8.75
C LEU A 80 -5.53 3.69 -10.17
N MET A 81 -4.23 3.54 -10.49
CA MET A 81 -3.66 3.98 -11.78
C MET A 81 -4.38 3.41 -13.02
N ASN A 82 -4.98 2.22 -12.88
CA ASN A 82 -5.61 1.46 -13.95
C ASN A 82 -7.10 1.19 -13.70
N GLN A 83 -7.76 1.98 -12.85
CA GLN A 83 -9.19 1.85 -12.59
C GLN A 83 -9.90 3.17 -12.84
N SER A 84 -11.05 3.10 -13.52
CA SER A 84 -11.94 4.24 -13.76
C SER A 84 -12.78 4.59 -12.54
N GLU A 85 -13.07 3.62 -11.69
CA GLU A 85 -13.93 3.78 -10.53
C GLU A 85 -13.11 4.04 -9.25
N TYR A 86 -13.74 4.71 -8.30
CA TYR A 86 -13.18 4.91 -6.98
C TYR A 86 -13.44 3.68 -6.12
N ILE A 87 -12.43 3.30 -5.32
CA ILE A 87 -12.61 2.31 -4.26
C ILE A 87 -13.07 3.04 -3.01
N TYR A 88 -14.25 2.66 -2.51
CA TYR A 88 -14.79 3.22 -1.28
C TYR A 88 -14.47 2.29 -0.11
N MET A 89 -14.09 2.88 1.02
CA MET A 89 -13.71 2.14 2.22
C MET A 89 -14.31 2.81 3.45
N GLU A 90 -14.83 2.00 4.37
CA GLU A 90 -15.37 2.49 5.64
C GLU A 90 -14.31 2.38 6.74
N ARG A 91 -14.32 3.35 7.66
CA ARG A 91 -13.41 3.34 8.81
C ARG A 91 -13.76 2.19 9.74
N SER A 92 -12.85 1.23 9.86
CA SER A 92 -12.97 0.13 10.81
C SER A 92 -12.46 0.49 12.20
N THR A 93 -11.39 1.29 12.30
CA THR A 93 -10.80 1.67 13.60
C THR A 93 -10.23 3.09 13.53
N LYS A 94 -10.25 3.78 14.67
CA LYS A 94 -9.51 5.01 14.94
C LYS A 94 -8.85 4.87 16.31
N GLU A 95 -7.57 5.15 16.38
CA GLU A 95 -6.76 5.03 17.58
C GLU A 95 -5.90 6.29 17.71
N ASP A 96 -5.99 6.94 18.86
CA ASP A 96 -5.06 8.00 19.23
C ASP A 96 -3.82 7.34 19.85
N LEU A 97 -2.67 7.59 19.24
CA LEU A 97 -1.38 7.07 19.65
C LEU A 97 -0.66 8.10 20.54
N THR A 98 0.44 7.66 21.17
CA THR A 98 1.35 8.58 21.85
C THR A 98 1.90 9.64 20.89
N ASP A 99 2.30 10.78 21.44
CA ASP A 99 2.91 11.89 20.69
C ASP A 99 1.99 12.60 19.68
N GLY A 100 0.67 12.48 19.86
CA GLY A 100 -0.32 13.19 19.06
C GLY A 100 -0.54 12.61 17.65
N PHE A 101 -0.07 11.37 17.41
CA PHE A 101 -0.40 10.65 16.20
C PHE A 101 -1.81 10.06 16.29
N ILE A 102 -2.51 10.06 15.17
CA ILE A 102 -3.79 9.38 14.99
C ILE A 102 -3.56 8.28 13.96
N LYS A 103 -4.04 7.08 14.24
CA LYS A 103 -4.05 5.95 13.32
C LYS A 103 -5.48 5.56 13.00
N GLU A 104 -5.83 5.66 11.72
CA GLU A 104 -7.13 5.27 11.20
C GLU A 104 -6.97 4.11 10.21
N LYS A 105 -7.84 3.12 10.30
CA LYS A 105 -7.91 1.99 9.37
C LYS A 105 -9.25 2.03 8.66
N PHE A 106 -9.22 1.89 7.34
CA PHE A 106 -10.39 1.83 6.47
C PHE A 106 -10.34 0.53 5.65
N GLN A 107 -11.50 -0.07 5.40
CA GLN A 107 -11.61 -1.31 4.63
C GLN A 107 -12.80 -1.25 3.66
N GLY A 108 -12.63 -1.82 2.47
CA GLY A 108 -13.65 -1.86 1.43
C GLY A 108 -13.09 -2.44 0.13
N ASP A 109 -13.94 -3.12 -0.65
CA ASP A 109 -13.62 -3.71 -1.96
C ASP A 109 -12.32 -4.55 -2.01
N GLY A 110 -12.01 -5.26 -0.92
CA GLY A 110 -10.80 -6.07 -0.81
C GLY A 110 -9.50 -5.28 -0.56
N TYR A 111 -9.61 -3.98 -0.32
CA TYR A 111 -8.51 -3.09 0.06
C TYR A 111 -8.58 -2.70 1.54
N THR A 112 -7.41 -2.38 2.09
CA THR A 112 -7.25 -1.76 3.40
C THR A 112 -6.38 -0.53 3.25
N ALA A 113 -6.83 0.58 3.82
CA ALA A 113 -6.04 1.79 3.97
C ALA A 113 -5.73 2.02 5.46
N ILE A 114 -4.46 2.20 5.80
CA ILE A 114 -4.02 2.62 7.14
C ILE A 114 -3.39 3.99 7.01
N LEU A 115 -4.03 5.00 7.60
CA LEU A 115 -3.54 6.36 7.66
C LEU A 115 -3.00 6.63 9.07
N LYS A 116 -1.71 6.94 9.19
CA LYS A 116 -1.10 7.39 10.43
C LYS A 116 -0.63 8.83 10.24
N THR A 117 -1.24 9.79 10.92
CA THR A 117 -0.91 11.22 10.77
C THR A 117 -0.75 11.91 12.12
N LYS A 118 -0.08 13.06 12.13
CA LYS A 118 -0.04 14.00 13.25
C LYS A 118 -0.38 15.40 12.76
N ARG A 119 -0.99 16.22 13.62
CA ARG A 119 -1.16 17.64 13.36
C ARG A 119 0.21 18.33 13.41
N VAL A 120 0.50 19.15 12.41
CA VAL A 120 1.74 19.95 12.37
C VAL A 120 1.48 21.45 12.44
N LYS A 121 0.31 21.90 11.99
CA LYS A 121 -0.06 23.33 12.02
C LYS A 121 -1.57 23.49 12.05
N SER A 122 -2.08 24.36 12.93
CA SER A 122 -3.45 24.86 12.84
C SER A 122 -3.54 25.92 11.74
N ILE A 123 -4.54 25.84 10.87
CA ILE A 123 -4.76 26.82 9.79
C ILE A 123 -5.80 27.84 10.24
N ASN A 124 -6.93 27.37 10.75
CA ASN A 124 -7.98 28.15 11.39
C ASN A 124 -8.72 27.28 12.41
N ASP A 125 -9.86 27.75 12.94
CA ASP A 125 -10.63 27.05 13.97
C ASP A 125 -11.23 25.73 13.51
N TYR A 126 -11.37 25.53 12.20
CA TYR A 126 -12.01 24.35 11.60
C TYR A 126 -11.02 23.46 10.85
N SER A 127 -9.82 23.95 10.54
CA SER A 127 -8.90 23.23 9.66
C SER A 127 -7.47 23.18 10.20
N SER A 128 -6.82 22.05 9.96
CA SER A 128 -5.43 21.85 10.35
C SER A 128 -4.65 21.06 9.31
N LEU A 129 -3.36 21.36 9.20
CA LEU A 129 -2.40 20.64 8.39
C LEU A 129 -1.90 19.42 9.17
N HIS A 130 -1.97 18.27 8.51
CA HIS A 130 -1.52 16.99 9.01
C HIS A 130 -0.44 16.40 8.09
N GLU A 131 0.50 15.67 8.67
CA GLU A 131 1.55 14.94 7.96
C GLU A 131 1.63 13.50 8.46
N GLY A 132 2.04 12.57 7.59
CA GLY A 132 2.22 11.19 7.99
C GLY A 132 2.39 10.20 6.84
N THR A 133 1.84 9.01 7.04
CA THR A 133 1.98 7.88 6.12
C THR A 133 0.63 7.26 5.83
N LEU A 134 0.39 6.98 4.56
CA LEU A 134 -0.74 6.20 4.07
C LEU A 134 -0.22 4.85 3.57
N ILE A 135 -0.73 3.75 4.11
CA ILE A 135 -0.45 2.40 3.64
C ILE A 135 -1.70 1.87 2.96
N ILE A 136 -1.59 1.48 1.69
CA ILE A 136 -2.66 0.79 0.96
C ILE A 136 -2.23 -0.66 0.76
N SER A 137 -3.11 -1.59 1.10
CA SER A 137 -2.87 -3.02 0.89
C SER A 137 -4.10 -3.76 0.38
N ASN A 138 -3.85 -4.89 -0.27
CA ASN A 138 -4.82 -5.92 -0.60
C ASN A 138 -4.17 -7.30 -0.36
N GLN A 139 -4.82 -8.39 -0.79
CA GLN A 139 -4.28 -9.75 -0.61
C GLN A 139 -2.94 -10.00 -1.31
N LYS A 140 -2.59 -9.21 -2.33
CA LYS A 140 -1.42 -9.43 -3.20
C LYS A 140 -0.27 -8.46 -2.90
N ALA A 141 -0.59 -7.27 -2.40
CA ALA A 141 0.35 -6.16 -2.36
C ALA A 141 0.11 -5.22 -1.19
N SER A 142 1.19 -4.55 -0.79
CA SER A 142 1.15 -3.46 0.18
C SER A 142 2.09 -2.35 -0.30
N THR A 143 1.67 -1.10 -0.22
CA THR A 143 2.46 0.06 -0.63
C THR A 143 2.25 1.20 0.35
N SER A 144 3.35 1.84 0.74
CA SER A 144 3.39 2.95 1.69
C SER A 144 3.71 4.25 0.96
N PHE A 145 2.98 5.30 1.32
CA PHE A 145 3.10 6.64 0.75
C PHE A 145 3.30 7.63 1.88
N LYS A 146 4.30 8.51 1.75
CA LYS A 146 4.37 9.71 2.58
C LYS A 146 3.33 10.70 2.11
N VAL A 147 2.57 11.25 3.04
CA VAL A 147 1.45 12.12 2.74
C VAL A 147 1.42 13.34 3.65
N HIS A 148 0.82 14.40 3.14
CA HIS A 148 0.34 15.52 3.95
C HIS A 148 -1.06 15.91 3.47
N GLY A 149 -1.81 16.61 4.31
CA GLY A 149 -3.20 16.92 3.99
C GLY A 149 -3.87 17.92 4.93
N ILE A 150 -4.99 18.46 4.46
CA ILE A 150 -5.87 19.31 5.25
C ILE A 150 -6.95 18.44 5.87
N VAL A 151 -7.17 18.61 7.17
CA VAL A 151 -8.24 18.00 7.96
C VAL A 151 -9.21 19.11 8.32
N GLU A 152 -10.50 18.96 7.99
CA GLU A 152 -11.60 19.92 8.20
C GLU A 152 -12.71 19.33 9.09
#